data_AF-A0A1P8KR31-F1
#
_entry.id   AF-A0A1P8KR31-F1
#
_cell.length_a   1.000
_cell.length_b   1.000
_cell.length_c   1.000
_cell.angle_alpha   90.00
_cell.angle_beta   90.00
_cell.angle_gamma   90.00
#
_symmetry.space_group_name_H-M   'P 1'
#
loop_
_entity.id
_entity.type
_entity.pdbx_description
1 polymer ?
#
loop_
_entity_poly.entity_id
_entity_poly.type
_entity_poly.pdbx_seq_one_letter_code
_entity_poly.pdbx_strand_id
1 'polypeptide(L)'
;MKFSEYFNQWLYDSDGYYATYKQIGKDGDFYTSVSTSSFFGGAIAKKIIKTIEDGFLPKNTTILEIGAHHGYLLADIIQFIYTLKPQLLETLNFSIVERFPKLQEKQKEYIKESFGNTINLKHYNDLNEVKLDNAYVIANEIFDAFACELVYTNEKDVLQQAFVENHKIKFIDCIDKNIINHCKKYQITKGEVGLSYESFVNTLCSNINSFEFLSFDYGDRYPRNDFSARIYEKHEVFPIFEEELDLQKLYKNSDITYDVHFNHLRDCFKNNKLENIIFNTQLKALVEFGIIELLEILKANVDESTYLRQTQKVKTLLEPTGMGDRFKIINVRK
;
A
#
# COMPACT_ATOMS: atom_id res chain seq x y z
N MET A 1 11.98 -14.53 19.55
CA MET A 1 10.64 -14.09 19.10
C MET A 1 10.40 -14.59 17.69
N LYS A 2 9.13 -14.72 17.26
CA LYS A 2 8.83 -15.02 15.84
C LYS A 2 9.36 -13.90 14.95
N PHE A 3 9.68 -14.20 13.70
CA PHE A 3 10.12 -13.16 12.78
C PHE A 3 9.03 -12.10 12.56
N SER A 4 7.75 -12.50 12.51
CA SER A 4 6.63 -11.56 12.39
C SER A 4 6.54 -10.57 13.57
N GLU A 5 6.84 -11.02 14.79
CA GLU A 5 6.87 -10.15 15.98
C GLU A 5 8.00 -9.12 15.87
N TYR A 6 9.18 -9.58 15.43
CA TYR A 6 10.34 -8.72 15.20
C TYR A 6 10.08 -7.70 14.08
N PHE A 7 9.49 -8.12 12.96
CA PHE A 7 9.10 -7.26 11.84
C PHE A 7 8.08 -6.20 12.28
N ASN A 8 7.04 -6.60 13.04
CA ASN A 8 6.05 -5.66 13.53
C ASN A 8 6.65 -4.64 14.49
N GLN A 9 7.53 -5.06 15.41
CA GLN A 9 8.22 -4.14 16.32
C GLN A 9 9.17 -3.20 15.56
N TRP A 10 9.82 -3.70 14.50
CA TRP A 10 10.69 -2.89 13.64
C TRP A 10 9.94 -1.68 13.08
N LEU A 11 8.73 -1.90 12.56
CA LEU A 11 7.98 -0.85 11.86
C LEU A 11 7.06 -0.03 12.76
N TYR A 12 6.36 -0.68 13.70
CA TYR A 12 5.17 -0.10 14.34
C TYR A 12 5.22 0.05 15.86
N ASP A 13 6.32 -0.33 16.51
CA ASP A 13 6.49 -0.05 17.93
C ASP A 13 6.54 1.47 18.19
N SER A 14 6.48 1.90 19.46
CA SER A 14 6.44 3.34 19.79
C SER A 14 7.65 4.16 19.28
N ASP A 15 8.78 3.48 19.09
CA ASP A 15 10.05 3.93 18.51
C ASP A 15 10.37 3.21 17.18
N GLY A 16 9.39 2.50 16.61
CA GLY A 16 9.49 1.84 15.32
C GLY A 16 9.64 2.82 14.16
N TYR A 17 10.05 2.30 13.01
CA TYR A 17 10.42 3.11 11.85
C TYR A 17 9.31 4.08 11.42
N TYR A 18 8.05 3.62 11.37
CA TYR A 18 6.90 4.46 10.98
C TYR A 18 6.28 5.28 12.11
N ALA A 19 6.67 5.07 13.37
CA ALA A 19 6.20 5.89 14.49
C ALA A 19 6.84 7.29 14.50
N THR A 20 7.96 7.46 13.80
CA THR A 20 8.68 8.73 13.68
C THR A 20 8.33 9.45 12.38
N TYR A 21 8.04 10.75 12.45
CA TYR A 21 7.79 11.58 11.26
C TYR A 21 9.12 11.78 10.51
N LYS A 22 9.34 11.01 9.44
CA LYS A 22 10.49 11.16 8.55
C LYS A 22 10.14 11.98 7.31
N GLN A 23 11.09 12.71 6.74
CA GLN A 23 10.88 13.43 5.48
C GLN A 23 10.75 12.42 4.32
N ILE A 24 9.79 12.66 3.42
CA ILE A 24 9.59 11.89 2.17
C ILE A 24 10.18 12.68 1.00
N GLY A 25 10.76 11.99 0.02
CA GLY A 25 11.23 12.58 -1.23
C GLY A 25 12.64 12.14 -1.63
N LYS A 26 13.24 12.84 -2.60
CA LYS A 26 14.57 12.51 -3.14
C LYS A 26 15.70 12.52 -2.10
N ASP A 27 15.52 13.26 -1.01
CA ASP A 27 16.47 13.36 0.10
C ASP A 27 16.05 12.52 1.33
N GLY A 28 14.96 11.75 1.22
CA GLY A 28 14.44 10.84 2.25
C GLY A 28 14.45 9.38 1.80
N ASP A 29 14.27 8.45 2.74
CA ASP A 29 14.32 7.01 2.46
C ASP A 29 13.17 6.51 1.53
N PHE A 30 12.12 7.31 1.32
CA PHE A 30 10.90 6.91 0.61
C PHE A 30 10.78 7.56 -0.78
N TYR A 31 11.10 6.80 -1.83
CA TYR A 31 10.75 7.14 -3.21
C TYR A 31 9.59 6.26 -3.70
N THR A 32 8.36 6.73 -3.51
CA THR A 32 7.10 6.03 -3.86
C THR A 32 6.45 6.59 -5.13
N SER A 33 5.45 5.88 -5.66
CA SER A 33 4.59 6.38 -6.76
C SER A 33 3.97 7.73 -6.41
N VAL A 34 3.55 7.93 -5.16
CA VAL A 34 2.98 9.19 -4.64
C VAL A 34 4.00 10.34 -4.75
N SER A 35 5.24 10.12 -4.35
CA SER A 35 6.29 11.15 -4.42
C SER A 35 6.80 11.44 -5.84
N THR A 36 6.56 10.50 -6.78
CA THR A 36 7.05 10.59 -8.16
C THR A 36 6.27 11.60 -8.98
N SER A 37 4.93 11.54 -8.95
CA SER A 37 4.06 12.47 -9.67
C SER A 37 2.66 12.52 -9.07
N SER A 38 2.10 13.72 -8.90
CA SER A 38 0.71 13.90 -8.47
C SER A 38 -0.32 13.32 -9.45
N PHE A 39 0.09 13.04 -10.69
CA PHE A 39 -0.72 12.33 -11.68
C PHE A 39 -1.05 10.88 -11.26
N PHE A 40 -0.32 10.29 -10.32
CA PHE A 40 -0.71 9.04 -9.68
C PHE A 40 -2.04 9.22 -8.92
N GLY A 41 -2.11 10.20 -8.02
CA GLY A 41 -3.35 10.58 -7.34
C GLY A 41 -4.43 11.07 -8.32
N GLY A 42 -4.03 11.77 -9.39
CA GLY A 42 -4.96 12.20 -10.44
C GLY A 42 -5.62 11.06 -11.21
N ALA A 43 -4.88 10.01 -11.54
CA ALA A 43 -5.45 8.82 -12.18
C ALA A 43 -6.45 8.13 -11.24
N ILE A 44 -6.10 7.99 -9.96
CA ILE A 44 -7.00 7.42 -8.94
C ILE A 44 -8.25 8.30 -8.78
N ALA A 45 -8.11 9.63 -8.74
CA ALA A 45 -9.23 10.57 -8.71
C ALA A 45 -10.17 10.39 -9.91
N LYS A 46 -9.63 10.26 -11.12
CA LYS A 46 -10.43 10.01 -12.32
C LYS A 46 -11.18 8.68 -12.24
N LYS A 47 -10.54 7.64 -11.70
CA LYS A 47 -11.18 6.35 -11.43
C LYS A 47 -12.29 6.45 -10.37
N ILE A 48 -12.09 7.22 -9.30
CA ILE A 48 -13.13 7.51 -8.28
C ILE A 48 -14.33 8.21 -8.91
N ILE A 49 -14.10 9.27 -9.68
CA ILE A 49 -15.17 10.01 -10.39
C ILE A 49 -15.96 9.06 -11.29
N LYS A 50 -15.26 8.26 -12.11
CA LYS A 50 -15.90 7.27 -12.99
C LYS A 50 -16.74 6.26 -12.20
N THR A 51 -16.23 5.78 -11.07
CA THR A 51 -16.94 4.83 -10.21
C THR A 51 -18.26 5.39 -9.68
N ILE A 52 -18.29 6.68 -9.36
CA ILE A 52 -19.49 7.40 -8.93
C ILE A 52 -20.44 7.66 -10.11
N GLU A 53 -19.91 8.09 -11.26
CA GLU A 53 -20.71 8.38 -12.46
C GLU A 53 -21.34 7.11 -13.07
N ASP A 54 -20.65 5.97 -12.99
CA ASP A 54 -21.17 4.65 -13.39
C ASP A 54 -22.24 4.13 -12.39
N GLY A 55 -22.45 4.83 -11.27
CA GLY A 55 -23.45 4.50 -10.25
C GLY A 55 -23.08 3.36 -9.31
N PHE A 56 -21.80 2.93 -9.30
CA PHE A 56 -21.35 1.87 -8.40
C PHE A 56 -21.26 2.36 -6.93
N LEU A 57 -20.74 3.58 -6.72
CA LEU A 57 -20.75 4.25 -5.42
C LEU A 57 -21.58 5.55 -5.50
N PRO A 58 -22.26 5.96 -4.41
CA PRO A 58 -23.01 7.19 -4.40
C PRO A 58 -22.10 8.42 -4.27
N LYS A 59 -22.62 9.60 -4.62
CA LYS A 59 -21.87 10.87 -4.57
C LYS A 59 -21.41 11.26 -3.15
N ASN A 60 -22.06 10.73 -2.11
CA ASN A 60 -21.69 10.96 -0.71
C ASN A 60 -20.79 9.86 -0.12
N THR A 61 -20.17 9.03 -0.97
CA THR A 61 -19.22 8.01 -0.53
C THR A 61 -18.03 8.64 0.21
N THR A 62 -17.45 7.87 1.13
CA THR A 62 -16.20 8.26 1.79
C THR A 62 -15.01 7.83 0.94
N ILE A 63 -14.05 8.73 0.72
CA ILE A 63 -12.72 8.40 0.21
C ILE A 63 -11.83 8.12 1.43
N LEU A 64 -11.47 6.85 1.62
CA LEU A 64 -10.73 6.36 2.77
C LEU A 64 -9.32 5.93 2.34
N GLU A 65 -8.29 6.59 2.85
CA GLU A 65 -6.90 6.12 2.69
C GLU A 65 -6.44 5.38 3.95
N ILE A 66 -5.88 4.19 3.80
CA ILE A 66 -5.30 3.41 4.90
C ILE A 66 -3.78 3.59 4.84
N GLY A 67 -3.18 4.08 5.92
CA GLY A 67 -1.73 4.33 6.00
C GLY A 67 -1.25 5.44 5.07
N ALA A 68 -1.74 6.66 5.28
CA ALA A 68 -1.52 7.77 4.36
C ALA A 68 -0.14 8.46 4.47
N HIS A 69 0.75 8.03 5.37
CA HIS A 69 2.00 8.72 5.73
C HIS A 69 1.80 10.24 5.96
N HIS A 70 2.12 11.09 4.96
CA HIS A 70 1.96 12.55 5.04
C HIS A 70 0.61 13.07 4.51
N GLY A 71 -0.25 12.21 3.96
CA GLY A 71 -1.54 12.58 3.36
C GLY A 71 -1.45 13.12 1.93
N TYR A 72 -0.30 12.98 1.27
CA TYR A 72 -0.05 13.52 -0.07
C TYR A 72 -0.94 12.88 -1.13
N LEU A 73 -1.15 11.56 -1.06
CA LEU A 73 -1.99 10.87 -2.03
C LEU A 73 -3.45 11.33 -1.92
N LEU A 74 -4.03 11.37 -0.72
CA LEU A 74 -5.37 11.92 -0.52
C LEU A 74 -5.48 13.37 -1.00
N ALA A 75 -4.47 14.20 -0.74
CA ALA A 75 -4.46 15.59 -1.20
C ALA A 75 -4.45 15.69 -2.73
N ASP A 76 -3.60 14.91 -3.41
CA ASP A 76 -3.58 14.85 -4.87
C ASP A 76 -4.96 14.40 -5.40
N ILE A 77 -5.56 13.37 -4.79
CA ILE A 77 -6.89 12.90 -5.16
C ILE A 77 -7.93 14.03 -5.02
N ILE A 78 -7.97 14.71 -3.87
CA ILE A 78 -8.87 15.84 -3.62
C ILE A 78 -8.67 16.94 -4.67
N GLN A 79 -7.42 17.30 -4.94
CA GLN A 79 -7.08 18.35 -5.88
C GLN A 79 -7.53 18.02 -7.31
N PHE A 80 -7.33 16.78 -7.76
CA PHE A 80 -7.79 16.36 -9.09
C PHE A 80 -9.32 16.22 -9.15
N ILE A 81 -9.99 15.79 -8.07
CA ILE A 81 -11.46 15.82 -8.00
C ILE A 81 -11.97 17.25 -8.11
N TYR A 82 -11.35 18.21 -7.40
CA TYR A 82 -11.68 19.64 -7.52
C TYR A 82 -11.55 20.13 -8.96
N THR A 83 -10.45 19.76 -9.64
CA THR A 83 -10.19 20.20 -11.01
C THR A 83 -11.14 19.58 -12.03
N LEU A 84 -11.46 18.28 -11.90
CA LEU A 84 -12.23 17.53 -12.91
C LEU A 84 -13.74 17.57 -12.65
N LYS A 85 -14.15 17.57 -11.38
CA LYS A 85 -15.56 17.49 -10.97
C LYS A 85 -15.81 18.14 -9.60
N PRO A 86 -15.66 19.48 -9.50
CA PRO A 86 -15.66 20.19 -8.21
C PRO A 86 -16.92 19.96 -7.38
N GLN A 87 -18.08 19.76 -8.02
CA GLN A 87 -19.35 19.53 -7.31
C GLN A 87 -19.35 18.26 -6.45
N LEU A 88 -18.47 17.29 -6.72
CA LEU A 88 -18.35 16.10 -5.87
C LEU A 88 -17.76 16.42 -4.49
N LEU A 89 -16.95 17.48 -4.36
CA LEU A 89 -16.39 17.87 -3.06
C LEU A 89 -17.45 18.38 -2.08
N GLU A 90 -18.63 18.78 -2.57
CA GLU A 90 -19.76 19.18 -1.72
C GLU A 90 -20.39 17.99 -0.98
N THR A 91 -20.21 16.77 -1.50
CA THR A 91 -20.88 15.56 -0.98
C THR A 91 -19.93 14.49 -0.49
N LEU A 92 -18.72 14.41 -1.05
CA LEU A 92 -17.71 13.42 -0.66
C LEU A 92 -17.23 13.65 0.77
N ASN A 93 -16.97 12.54 1.46
CA ASN A 93 -16.33 12.55 2.77
C ASN A 93 -14.88 12.06 2.64
N PHE A 94 -13.98 12.53 3.49
CA PHE A 94 -12.55 12.17 3.44
C PHE A 94 -12.10 11.61 4.77
N SER A 95 -11.38 10.49 4.74
CA SER A 95 -10.91 9.84 5.96
C SER A 95 -9.56 9.15 5.78
N ILE A 96 -8.81 9.06 6.89
CA ILE A 96 -7.55 8.31 6.95
C ILE A 96 -7.60 7.32 8.13
N VAL A 97 -7.11 6.10 7.91
CA VAL A 97 -6.73 5.19 9.01
C VAL A 97 -5.24 5.38 9.30
N GLU A 98 -4.93 5.94 10.47
CA GLU A 98 -3.57 6.25 10.92
C GLU A 98 -3.49 6.03 12.43
N ARG A 99 -2.58 5.18 12.90
CA ARG A 99 -2.48 4.80 14.31
C ARG A 99 -1.66 5.78 15.14
N PHE A 100 -0.81 6.58 14.51
CA PHE A 100 0.12 7.46 15.22
C PHE A 100 -0.44 8.87 15.37
N PRO A 101 -0.74 9.36 16.60
CA PRO A 101 -1.36 10.67 16.81
C PRO A 101 -0.57 11.84 16.20
N LYS A 102 0.77 11.78 16.27
CA LYS A 102 1.65 12.80 15.66
C LYS A 102 1.52 12.85 14.14
N LEU A 103 1.33 11.71 13.48
CA LEU A 103 1.09 11.67 12.03
C LEU A 103 -0.31 12.20 11.70
N GLN A 104 -1.33 11.85 12.50
CA GLN A 104 -2.68 12.40 12.31
C GLN A 104 -2.69 13.94 12.39
N GLU A 105 -1.98 14.53 13.35
CA GLU A 105 -1.84 15.99 13.48
C GLU A 105 -1.22 16.60 12.21
N LYS A 106 -0.12 16.02 11.72
CA LYS A 106 0.57 16.49 10.51
C LYS A 106 -0.27 16.36 9.25
N GLN A 107 -1.01 15.26 9.10
CA GLN A 107 -1.95 15.05 7.99
C GLN A 107 -3.09 16.08 8.03
N LYS A 108 -3.64 16.40 9.22
CA LYS A 108 -4.67 17.45 9.37
C LYS A 108 -4.13 18.83 9.03
N GLU A 109 -2.93 19.16 9.49
CA GLU A 109 -2.24 20.42 9.16
C GLU A 109 -2.07 20.54 7.64
N TYR A 110 -1.53 19.51 6.99
CA TYR A 110 -1.28 19.51 5.55
C TYR A 110 -2.57 19.67 4.71
N ILE A 111 -3.63 18.94 5.06
CA ILE A 111 -4.93 19.06 4.36
C ILE A 111 -5.56 20.43 4.59
N LYS A 112 -5.45 20.98 5.80
CA LYS A 112 -5.95 22.34 6.12
C LYS A 112 -5.15 23.43 5.39
N GLU A 113 -3.83 23.30 5.30
CA GLU A 113 -2.99 24.22 4.53
C GLU A 113 -3.31 24.16 3.03
N SER A 114 -3.61 22.97 2.51
CA SER A 114 -3.91 22.74 1.10
C SER A 114 -5.31 23.22 0.68
N PHE A 115 -6.33 23.00 1.52
CA PHE A 115 -7.74 23.18 1.13
C PHE A 115 -8.56 24.06 2.09
N GLY A 116 -7.95 24.64 3.11
CA GLY A 116 -8.63 25.43 4.13
C GLY A 116 -9.63 24.58 4.93
N ASN A 117 -10.83 25.13 5.16
CA ASN A 117 -11.91 24.44 5.86
C ASN A 117 -12.87 23.69 4.92
N THR A 118 -12.55 23.62 3.63
CA THR A 118 -13.40 22.95 2.62
C THR A 118 -13.45 21.45 2.86
N ILE A 119 -12.34 20.87 3.31
CA ILE A 119 -12.20 19.45 3.56
C ILE A 119 -12.20 19.19 5.05
N ASN A 120 -13.22 18.49 5.53
CA ASN A 120 -13.23 17.97 6.89
C ASN A 120 -12.67 16.54 6.90
N LEU A 121 -11.42 16.41 7.32
CA LEU A 121 -10.73 15.12 7.39
C LEU A 121 -11.03 14.40 8.71
N LYS A 122 -11.54 13.17 8.60
CA LYS A 122 -11.73 12.29 9.76
C LYS A 122 -10.60 11.27 9.87
N HIS A 123 -10.12 11.04 11.09
CA HIS A 123 -9.14 9.97 11.36
C HIS A 123 -9.78 8.82 12.14
N TYR A 124 -9.25 7.63 11.88
CA TYR A 124 -9.49 6.42 12.64
C TYR A 124 -8.14 5.86 13.08
N ASN A 125 -8.03 5.34 14.31
CA ASN A 125 -6.76 4.75 14.76
C ASN A 125 -6.53 3.36 14.17
N ASP A 126 -7.63 2.67 13.86
CA ASP A 126 -7.61 1.30 13.37
C ASP A 126 -8.81 1.05 12.43
N LEU A 127 -8.64 0.13 11.49
CA LEU A 127 -9.69 -0.24 10.55
C LEU A 127 -10.95 -0.76 11.27
N ASN A 128 -10.81 -1.35 12.46
CA ASN A 128 -11.93 -1.84 13.27
C ASN A 128 -12.90 -0.72 13.72
N GLU A 129 -12.41 0.53 13.83
CA GLU A 129 -13.21 1.71 14.20
C GLU A 129 -14.02 2.27 13.01
N VAL A 130 -13.65 1.88 11.78
CA VAL A 130 -14.35 2.31 10.57
C VAL A 130 -15.71 1.62 10.51
N LYS A 131 -16.77 2.41 10.32
CA LYS A 131 -18.14 1.93 10.03
C LYS A 131 -18.72 2.86 8.98
N LEU A 132 -18.87 2.38 7.76
CA LEU A 132 -19.27 3.20 6.61
C LEU A 132 -20.28 2.46 5.75
N ASP A 133 -21.26 3.18 5.21
CA ASP A 133 -22.18 2.60 4.23
C ASP A 133 -21.50 2.42 2.87
N ASN A 134 -20.75 3.42 2.42
CA ASN A 134 -20.11 3.44 1.11
C ASN A 134 -18.71 4.01 1.23
N ALA A 135 -17.71 3.34 0.68
CA ALA A 135 -16.36 3.87 0.61
C ALA A 135 -15.63 3.53 -0.69
N TYR A 136 -14.82 4.46 -1.18
CA TYR A 136 -13.70 4.13 -2.04
C TYR A 136 -12.46 4.05 -1.15
N VAL A 137 -11.86 2.86 -1.04
CA VAL A 137 -10.79 2.57 -0.10
C VAL A 137 -9.47 2.43 -0.86
N ILE A 138 -8.46 3.20 -0.46
CA ILE A 138 -7.12 3.19 -1.04
C ILE A 138 -6.13 2.66 0.00
N ALA A 139 -5.26 1.74 -0.42
CA ALA A 139 -4.15 1.22 0.38
C ALA A 139 -2.91 1.10 -0.52
N ASN A 140 -2.07 2.14 -0.54
CA ASN A 140 -0.82 2.14 -1.30
C ASN A 140 0.35 1.76 -0.41
N GLU A 141 1.09 0.70 -0.75
CA GLU A 141 2.25 0.21 0.00
C GLU A 141 1.88 -0.10 1.45
N ILE A 142 0.85 -0.94 1.61
CA ILE A 142 0.30 -1.31 2.91
C ILE A 142 0.55 -2.78 3.21
N PHE A 143 0.40 -3.68 2.24
CA PHE A 143 0.50 -5.11 2.48
C PHE A 143 1.96 -5.59 2.56
N ASP A 144 2.87 -4.86 1.93
CA ASP A 144 4.31 -5.13 1.97
C ASP A 144 4.94 -4.78 3.35
N ALA A 145 4.24 -3.96 4.13
CA ALA A 145 4.57 -3.62 5.51
C ALA A 145 3.84 -4.48 6.57
N PHE A 146 2.98 -5.41 6.16
CA PHE A 146 2.33 -6.32 7.11
C PHE A 146 3.31 -7.37 7.62
N ALA A 147 3.33 -7.60 8.93
CA ALA A 147 4.16 -8.63 9.53
C ALA A 147 3.99 -10.01 8.84
N CYS A 148 5.12 -10.59 8.43
CA CYS A 148 5.19 -11.89 7.77
C CYS A 148 6.09 -12.85 8.56
N GLU A 149 5.97 -14.13 8.28
CA GLU A 149 6.91 -15.16 8.74
C GLU A 149 7.85 -15.52 7.59
N LEU A 150 9.14 -15.76 7.88
CA LEU A 150 10.06 -16.31 6.89
C LEU A 150 10.12 -17.82 7.02
N VAL A 151 9.98 -18.52 5.91
CA VAL A 151 9.98 -19.98 5.86
C VAL A 151 10.90 -20.50 4.76
N TYR A 152 11.45 -21.69 4.95
CA TYR A 152 12.02 -22.47 3.86
C TYR A 152 11.95 -23.97 4.14
N THR A 153 11.89 -24.79 3.11
CA THR A 153 11.93 -26.25 3.20
C THR A 153 13.38 -26.69 3.08
N ASN A 154 13.90 -27.39 4.08
CA ASN A 154 15.28 -27.85 4.09
C ASN A 154 15.48 -29.11 3.21
N GLU A 155 16.73 -29.57 3.10
CA GLU A 155 17.10 -30.76 2.30
C GLU A 155 16.42 -32.06 2.76
N LYS A 156 15.85 -32.09 3.97
CA LYS A 156 15.11 -33.23 4.53
C LYS A 156 13.60 -33.13 4.31
N ASP A 157 13.15 -32.20 3.46
CA ASP A 157 11.74 -31.92 3.17
C ASP A 157 10.93 -31.48 4.41
N VAL A 158 11.60 -30.83 5.37
CA VAL A 158 10.97 -30.27 6.57
C VAL A 158 10.88 -28.76 6.45
N LEU A 159 9.67 -28.23 6.53
CA LEU A 159 9.43 -26.78 6.58
C LEU A 159 10.04 -26.18 7.85
N GLN A 160 10.89 -25.17 7.67
CA GLN A 160 11.51 -24.39 8.72
C GLN A 160 10.84 -23.01 8.81
N GLN A 161 10.81 -22.43 10.01
CA GLN A 161 10.34 -21.08 10.29
C GLN A 161 11.44 -20.27 10.97
N ALA A 162 11.54 -18.99 10.62
CA ALA A 162 12.47 -18.04 11.22
C ALA A 162 12.02 -17.55 12.60
N PHE A 163 12.99 -17.50 13.51
CA PHE A 163 12.93 -16.83 14.81
C PHE A 163 14.11 -15.89 14.94
N VAL A 164 13.92 -14.82 15.71
CA VAL A 164 14.97 -13.83 15.97
C VAL A 164 15.41 -13.89 17.43
N GLU A 165 16.73 -13.98 17.62
CA GLU A 165 17.41 -13.91 18.91
C GLU A 165 18.64 -13.00 18.77
N ASN A 166 18.72 -11.94 19.59
CA ASN A 166 19.81 -10.93 19.53
C ASN A 166 20.05 -10.39 18.10
N HIS A 167 18.97 -9.99 17.41
CA HIS A 167 18.97 -9.51 16.02
C HIS A 167 19.53 -10.51 14.99
N LYS A 168 19.65 -11.80 15.34
CA LYS A 168 20.07 -12.86 14.41
C LYS A 168 18.90 -13.77 14.08
N ILE A 169 18.69 -13.99 12.78
CA ILE A 169 17.67 -14.89 12.27
C ILE A 169 18.19 -16.32 12.39
N LYS A 170 17.40 -17.19 13.01
CA LYS A 170 17.63 -18.64 13.11
C LYS A 170 16.39 -19.37 12.63
N PHE A 171 16.59 -20.50 11.97
CA PHE A 171 15.50 -21.33 11.48
C PHE A 171 15.37 -22.59 12.30
N ILE A 172 14.13 -22.95 12.64
CA ILE A 172 13.76 -24.18 13.35
C ILE A 172 12.58 -24.86 12.66
N ASP A 173 12.34 -26.13 12.97
CA ASP A 173 11.18 -26.87 12.45
C ASP A 173 9.87 -26.12 12.70
N CYS A 174 9.11 -25.88 11.63
CA CYS A 174 7.83 -25.21 11.72
C CYS A 174 6.76 -26.18 12.25
N ILE A 175 6.24 -25.89 13.43
CA ILE A 175 5.14 -26.64 14.07
C ILE A 175 3.78 -25.95 13.95
N ASP A 176 3.75 -24.72 13.41
CA ASP A 176 2.54 -23.93 13.27
C ASP A 176 1.71 -24.44 12.08
N LYS A 177 0.56 -25.06 12.39
CA LYS A 177 -0.31 -25.66 11.38
C LYS A 177 -0.85 -24.64 10.37
N ASN A 178 -1.03 -23.38 10.76
CA ASN A 178 -1.55 -22.36 9.85
C ASN A 178 -0.50 -22.02 8.79
N ILE A 179 0.76 -21.85 9.20
CA ILE A 179 1.89 -21.63 8.29
C ILE A 179 2.08 -22.84 7.38
N ILE A 180 2.08 -24.06 7.93
CA ILE A 180 2.23 -25.30 7.15
C ILE A 180 1.12 -25.44 6.10
N ASN A 181 -0.14 -25.22 6.48
CA ASN A 181 -1.27 -25.32 5.57
C ASN A 181 -1.23 -24.23 4.49
N HIS A 182 -0.83 -23.01 4.86
CA HIS A 182 -0.64 -21.91 3.91
C HIS A 182 0.43 -22.26 2.87
N CYS A 183 1.60 -22.73 3.32
CA CYS A 183 2.69 -23.12 2.43
C CYS A 183 2.27 -24.26 1.49
N LYS A 184 1.55 -25.26 2.00
CA LYS A 184 0.99 -26.35 1.17
C LYS A 184 -0.01 -25.84 0.14
N LYS A 185 -0.94 -24.96 0.53
CA LYS A 185 -1.97 -24.40 -0.36
C LYS A 185 -1.35 -23.66 -1.54
N TYR A 186 -0.33 -22.85 -1.28
CA TYR A 186 0.28 -21.97 -2.29
C TYR A 186 1.62 -22.47 -2.84
N GLN A 187 2.03 -23.69 -2.48
CA GLN A 187 3.29 -24.31 -2.90
C GLN A 187 4.52 -23.44 -2.58
N ILE A 188 4.53 -22.85 -1.38
CA ILE A 188 5.63 -22.04 -0.88
C ILE A 188 6.68 -22.98 -0.29
N THR A 189 7.84 -23.08 -0.94
CA THR A 189 8.98 -23.84 -0.44
C THR A 189 10.01 -22.95 0.23
N LYS A 190 10.04 -21.65 -0.08
CA LYS A 190 10.92 -20.63 0.51
C LYS A 190 10.32 -19.24 0.32
N GLY A 191 10.31 -18.39 1.34
CA GLY A 191 9.83 -17.01 1.22
C GLY A 191 9.02 -16.55 2.42
N GLU A 192 8.14 -15.58 2.18
CA GLU A 192 7.33 -14.89 3.18
C GLU A 192 5.90 -15.45 3.28
N VAL A 193 5.37 -15.52 4.51
CA VAL A 193 3.99 -15.93 4.81
C VAL A 193 3.29 -14.85 5.64
N GLY A 194 2.46 -14.03 4.99
CA GLY A 194 1.69 -12.96 5.63
C GLY A 194 0.25 -13.39 5.94
N LEU A 195 -0.02 -14.00 7.11
CA LEU A 195 -1.36 -14.49 7.47
C LEU A 195 -2.35 -13.39 7.86
N SER A 196 -1.86 -12.20 8.22
CA SER A 196 -2.68 -11.07 8.71
C SER A 196 -3.55 -10.42 7.62
N TYR A 197 -3.33 -10.74 6.34
CA TYR A 197 -4.18 -10.29 5.22
C TYR A 197 -5.64 -10.70 5.45
N GLU A 198 -5.87 -11.91 5.96
CA GLU A 198 -7.21 -12.43 6.20
C GLU A 198 -7.97 -11.59 7.24
N SER A 199 -7.34 -11.27 8.38
CA SER A 199 -7.97 -10.41 9.38
C SER A 199 -8.30 -9.02 8.85
N PHE A 200 -7.39 -8.42 8.07
CA PHE A 200 -7.62 -7.11 7.47
C PHE A 200 -8.81 -7.12 6.51
N VAL A 201 -8.84 -8.09 5.59
CA VAL A 201 -9.94 -8.20 4.60
C VAL A 201 -11.27 -8.52 5.29
N ASN A 202 -11.29 -9.39 6.30
CA ASN A 202 -12.49 -9.68 7.08
C ASN A 202 -13.03 -8.44 7.79
N THR A 203 -12.15 -7.63 8.40
CA THR A 203 -12.53 -6.37 9.02
C THR A 203 -13.06 -5.39 7.98
N LEU A 204 -12.37 -5.19 6.86
CA LEU A 204 -12.81 -4.32 5.76
C LEU A 204 -14.23 -4.71 5.28
N CYS A 205 -14.43 -6.00 5.02
CA CYS A 205 -15.69 -6.55 4.51
C CYS A 205 -16.81 -6.48 5.54
N SER A 206 -16.52 -6.58 6.84
CA SER A 206 -17.55 -6.47 7.88
C SER A 206 -17.90 -5.01 8.24
N ASN A 207 -16.98 -4.08 8.01
CA ASN A 207 -17.11 -2.69 8.42
C ASN A 207 -17.70 -1.74 7.37
N ILE A 208 -17.63 -2.12 6.10
CA ILE A 208 -18.08 -1.27 5.00
C ILE A 208 -19.12 -2.02 4.16
N ASN A 209 -20.31 -1.44 4.02
CA ASN A 209 -21.44 -2.12 3.35
C ASN A 209 -21.20 -2.31 1.84
N SER A 210 -20.85 -1.22 1.13
CA SER A 210 -20.46 -1.21 -0.28
C SER A 210 -19.10 -0.51 -0.44
N PHE A 211 -18.20 -1.07 -1.24
CA PHE A 211 -16.92 -0.41 -1.51
C PHE A 211 -16.29 -0.77 -2.85
N GLU A 212 -15.44 0.14 -3.33
CA GLU A 212 -14.36 -0.19 -4.26
C GLU A 212 -13.02 -0.05 -3.51
N PHE A 213 -12.29 -1.15 -3.40
CA PHE A 213 -10.99 -1.22 -2.74
C PHE A 213 -9.90 -1.26 -3.79
N LEU A 214 -8.92 -0.38 -3.69
CA LEU A 214 -7.79 -0.28 -4.59
C LEU A 214 -6.48 -0.30 -3.79
N SER A 215 -5.63 -1.27 -4.05
CA SER A 215 -4.27 -1.32 -3.49
C SER A 215 -3.20 -1.41 -4.57
N PHE A 216 -2.04 -0.83 -4.25
CA PHE A 216 -0.82 -0.86 -5.05
C PHE A 216 0.33 -1.29 -4.14
N ASP A 217 0.99 -2.40 -4.45
CA ASP A 217 2.11 -2.90 -3.66
C ASP A 217 3.14 -3.60 -4.56
N TYR A 218 4.37 -3.72 -4.08
CA TYR A 218 5.39 -4.58 -4.70
C TYR A 218 4.94 -6.04 -4.64
N GLY A 219 5.16 -6.78 -5.73
CA GLY A 219 5.04 -8.24 -5.71
C GLY A 219 4.46 -8.82 -6.98
N ASP A 220 3.83 -10.00 -6.85
CA ASP A 220 3.25 -10.71 -7.98
C ASP A 220 2.10 -11.64 -7.57
N ARG A 221 1.45 -12.24 -8.57
CA ARG A 221 0.37 -13.22 -8.39
C ARG A 221 0.84 -14.43 -7.57
N TYR A 222 2.06 -14.88 -7.79
CA TYR A 222 2.57 -16.13 -7.26
C TYR A 222 3.76 -15.87 -6.32
N PRO A 223 3.98 -16.74 -5.33
CA PRO A 223 5.17 -16.63 -4.49
C PRO A 223 6.43 -16.78 -5.35
N ARG A 224 7.47 -16.01 -5.01
CA ARG A 224 8.78 -16.09 -5.68
C ARG A 224 9.46 -17.44 -5.49
N ASN A 225 9.11 -18.15 -4.42
CA ASN A 225 9.84 -19.32 -3.91
C ASN A 225 11.31 -19.02 -3.61
N ASP A 226 11.55 -17.79 -3.17
CA ASP A 226 12.78 -17.29 -2.61
C ASP A 226 12.45 -16.11 -1.68
N PHE A 227 13.41 -15.67 -0.87
CA PHE A 227 13.20 -14.50 -0.03
C PHE A 227 13.19 -13.22 -0.86
N SER A 228 12.16 -12.42 -0.64
CA SER A 228 12.01 -11.07 -1.19
C SER A 228 12.19 -10.00 -0.10
N ALA A 229 12.19 -10.41 1.17
CA ALA A 229 12.41 -9.57 2.33
C ALA A 229 13.74 -8.80 2.23
N ARG A 230 13.65 -7.49 2.44
CA ARG A 230 14.74 -6.54 2.17
C ARG A 230 14.60 -5.30 3.05
N ILE A 231 15.71 -4.61 3.23
CA ILE A 231 15.83 -3.41 4.06
C ILE A 231 16.23 -2.23 3.18
N TYR A 232 15.60 -1.08 3.37
CA TYR A 232 15.94 0.19 2.73
C TYR A 232 16.58 1.13 3.75
N GLU A 233 17.83 1.52 3.51
CA GLU A 233 18.54 2.54 4.29
C GLU A 233 19.27 3.48 3.32
N LYS A 234 19.05 4.80 3.40
CA LYS A 234 19.83 5.82 2.67
C LYS A 234 19.94 5.56 1.16
N HIS A 235 18.83 5.20 0.54
CA HIS A 235 18.72 4.86 -0.90
C HIS A 235 19.42 3.58 -1.34
N GLU A 236 19.93 2.77 -0.42
CA GLU A 236 20.44 1.43 -0.68
C GLU A 236 19.43 0.35 -0.27
N VAL A 237 19.49 -0.79 -0.95
CA VAL A 237 18.58 -1.92 -0.72
C VAL A 237 19.40 -3.15 -0.38
N PHE A 238 19.16 -3.70 0.79
CA PHE A 238 19.88 -4.85 1.31
C PHE A 238 18.95 -6.06 1.43
N PRO A 239 19.21 -7.18 0.73
CA PRO A 239 18.52 -8.44 0.99
C PRO A 239 18.71 -8.85 2.46
N ILE A 240 17.65 -9.35 3.10
CA ILE A 240 17.68 -9.59 4.55
C ILE A 240 18.74 -10.64 5.01
N PHE A 241 19.23 -11.46 4.08
CA PHE A 241 20.25 -12.50 4.32
C PHE A 241 21.62 -12.16 3.70
N GLU A 242 21.90 -10.88 3.46
CA GLU A 242 23.22 -10.44 3.02
C GLU A 242 24.31 -10.70 4.09
N GLU A 243 25.48 -11.19 3.67
CA GLU A 243 26.50 -11.79 4.58
C GLU A 243 27.05 -10.82 5.66
N GLU A 244 27.01 -9.51 5.41
CA GLU A 244 27.55 -8.48 6.31
C GLU A 244 26.48 -7.53 6.90
N LEU A 245 25.20 -7.92 6.83
CA LEU A 245 24.11 -7.06 7.25
C LEU A 245 23.95 -7.00 8.78
N ASP A 246 24.23 -5.83 9.37
CA ASP A 246 24.03 -5.58 10.80
C ASP A 246 22.56 -5.21 11.11
N LEU A 247 21.73 -6.24 11.30
CA LEU A 247 20.32 -6.08 11.66
C LEU A 247 20.12 -5.31 12.97
N GLN A 248 21.08 -5.33 13.91
CA GLN A 248 20.94 -4.60 15.18
C GLN A 248 21.01 -3.09 14.95
N LYS A 249 21.91 -2.64 14.09
CA LYS A 249 22.03 -1.23 13.71
C LYS A 249 20.82 -0.75 12.90
N LEU A 250 20.32 -1.60 12.02
CA LEU A 250 19.22 -1.30 11.09
C LEU A 250 17.84 -1.32 11.76
N TYR A 251 17.66 -2.16 12.78
CA TYR A 251 16.41 -2.34 13.49
C TYR A 251 15.78 -1.01 13.93
N LYS A 252 14.52 -0.79 13.54
CA LYS A 252 13.73 0.45 13.79
C LYS A 252 14.27 1.73 13.13
N ASN A 253 15.50 1.72 12.61
CA ASN A 253 16.14 2.88 11.99
C ASN A 253 15.97 2.92 10.46
N SER A 254 15.67 1.80 9.83
CA SER A 254 15.51 1.61 8.39
C SER A 254 14.16 0.96 8.05
N ASP A 255 13.74 1.01 6.79
CA ASP A 255 12.50 0.37 6.36
C ASP A 255 12.73 -1.12 6.11
N ILE A 256 11.73 -1.97 6.34
CA ILE A 256 11.75 -3.40 6.02
C ILE A 256 10.46 -3.78 5.29
N THR A 257 10.59 -4.46 4.16
CA THR A 257 9.46 -4.81 3.27
C THR A 257 9.72 -6.15 2.58
N TYR A 258 8.72 -6.67 1.88
CA TYR A 258 8.79 -7.89 1.06
C TYR A 258 7.79 -7.83 -0.10
N ASP A 259 7.89 -8.76 -1.05
CA ASP A 259 6.96 -8.84 -2.18
C ASP A 259 5.62 -9.46 -1.73
N VAL A 260 4.53 -8.73 -1.96
CA VAL A 260 3.17 -9.15 -1.67
C VAL A 260 2.75 -10.30 -2.59
N HIS A 261 2.18 -11.33 -1.99
CA HIS A 261 1.59 -12.45 -2.70
C HIS A 261 0.11 -12.17 -3.02
N PHE A 262 -0.16 -11.66 -4.23
CA PHE A 262 -1.49 -11.16 -4.60
C PHE A 262 -2.56 -12.25 -4.78
N ASN A 263 -2.21 -13.50 -5.14
CA ASN A 263 -3.22 -14.56 -5.15
C ASN A 263 -3.68 -14.91 -3.74
N HIS A 264 -2.81 -14.83 -2.73
CA HIS A 264 -3.24 -14.97 -1.34
C HIS A 264 -4.24 -13.86 -0.95
N LEU A 265 -3.90 -12.60 -1.23
CA LEU A 265 -4.79 -11.47 -0.95
C LEU A 265 -6.13 -11.60 -1.69
N ARG A 266 -6.11 -11.99 -2.96
CA ARG A 266 -7.32 -12.29 -3.74
C ARG A 266 -8.17 -13.37 -3.07
N ASP A 267 -7.55 -14.45 -2.60
CA ASP A 267 -8.26 -15.54 -1.92
C ASP A 267 -8.90 -15.07 -0.60
N CYS A 268 -8.27 -14.13 0.14
CA CYS A 268 -8.88 -13.52 1.32
C CYS A 268 -10.20 -12.79 0.98
N PHE A 269 -10.24 -12.05 -0.14
CA PHE A 269 -11.48 -11.42 -0.62
C PHE A 269 -12.52 -12.45 -1.08
N LYS A 270 -12.10 -13.51 -1.78
CA LYS A 270 -13.00 -14.60 -2.19
C LYS A 270 -13.63 -15.34 -1.00
N ASN A 271 -12.88 -15.54 0.07
CA ASN A 271 -13.40 -16.14 1.31
C ASN A 271 -14.52 -15.29 1.94
N ASN A 272 -14.54 -13.98 1.65
CA ASN A 272 -15.62 -13.06 2.03
C ASN A 272 -16.73 -12.96 0.98
N LYS A 273 -16.75 -13.85 -0.02
CA LYS A 273 -17.72 -13.93 -1.13
C LYS A 273 -17.66 -12.76 -2.13
N LEU A 274 -16.51 -12.08 -2.23
CA LEU A 274 -16.28 -11.07 -3.26
C LEU A 274 -15.65 -11.76 -4.48
N GLU A 275 -16.33 -11.68 -5.62
CA GLU A 275 -15.87 -12.29 -6.88
C GLU A 275 -15.32 -11.26 -7.88
N ASN A 276 -15.74 -9.99 -7.76
CA ASN A 276 -15.27 -8.92 -8.63
C ASN A 276 -13.90 -8.42 -8.17
N ILE A 277 -12.86 -9.17 -8.54
CA ILE A 277 -11.46 -8.89 -8.16
C ILE A 277 -10.59 -8.83 -9.41
N ILE A 278 -10.06 -7.64 -9.69
CA ILE A 278 -9.17 -7.37 -10.82
C ILE A 278 -7.74 -7.27 -10.29
N PHE A 279 -6.83 -7.98 -10.95
CA PHE A 279 -5.39 -7.81 -10.76
C PHE A 279 -4.76 -7.35 -12.08
N ASN A 280 -3.93 -6.33 -12.01
CA ASN A 280 -3.16 -5.79 -13.13
C ASN A 280 -1.79 -5.28 -12.63
N THR A 281 -0.94 -4.84 -13.55
CA THR A 281 0.27 -4.07 -13.22
C THR A 281 -0.11 -2.61 -12.98
N GLN A 282 0.73 -1.85 -12.27
CA GLN A 282 0.53 -0.41 -12.07
C GLN A 282 0.41 0.33 -13.40
N LEU A 283 1.29 0.04 -14.37
CA LEU A 283 1.25 0.65 -15.71
C LEU A 283 -0.14 0.50 -16.32
N LYS A 284 -0.64 -0.74 -16.41
CA LYS A 284 -1.92 -1.03 -17.05
C LYS A 284 -3.06 -0.34 -16.31
N ALA A 285 -3.04 -0.37 -14.98
CA ALA A 285 -4.05 0.28 -14.15
C ALA A 285 -4.09 1.80 -14.39
N LEU A 286 -2.95 2.48 -14.33
CA LEU A 286 -2.89 3.94 -14.49
C LEU A 286 -3.32 4.39 -15.89
N VAL A 287 -2.98 3.62 -16.92
CA VAL A 287 -3.48 3.85 -18.28
C VAL A 287 -5.00 3.68 -18.33
N GLU A 288 -5.55 2.58 -17.79
CA GLU A 288 -7.00 2.34 -17.72
C GLU A 288 -7.76 3.38 -16.89
N PHE A 289 -7.12 3.96 -15.87
CA PHE A 289 -7.68 5.02 -15.04
C PHE A 289 -7.60 6.40 -15.71
N GLY A 290 -6.87 6.49 -16.82
CA GLY A 290 -6.89 7.64 -17.69
C GLY A 290 -5.79 8.67 -17.46
N ILE A 291 -4.62 8.22 -17.01
CA ILE A 291 -3.45 9.09 -16.81
C ILE A 291 -3.00 9.80 -18.11
N ILE A 292 -3.22 9.17 -19.27
CA ILE A 292 -2.89 9.74 -20.58
C ILE A 292 -3.81 10.93 -20.90
N GLU A 293 -5.12 10.81 -20.67
CA GLU A 293 -6.01 11.95 -20.91
C GLU A 293 -5.75 13.10 -19.94
N LEU A 294 -5.28 12.83 -18.71
CA LEU A 294 -4.84 13.89 -17.80
C LEU A 294 -3.63 14.66 -18.37
N LEU A 295 -2.68 13.96 -19.01
CA LEU A 295 -1.55 14.61 -19.69
C LEU A 295 -2.01 15.43 -20.91
N GLU A 296 -3.03 14.98 -21.63
CA GLU A 296 -3.62 15.74 -22.74
C GLU A 296 -4.29 17.03 -22.25
N ILE A 297 -5.06 16.95 -21.16
CA ILE A 297 -5.63 18.13 -20.50
C ILE A 297 -4.50 19.09 -20.06
N LEU A 298 -3.44 18.56 -19.44
CA LEU A 298 -2.30 19.39 -19.03
C LEU A 298 -1.68 20.09 -20.25
N LYS A 299 -1.37 19.36 -21.32
CA LYS A 299 -0.74 19.89 -22.54
C LYS A 299 -1.51 21.07 -23.13
N ALA A 300 -2.84 21.03 -23.09
CA ALA A 300 -3.69 22.09 -23.60
C ALA A 300 -3.68 23.38 -22.75
N ASN A 301 -3.20 23.32 -21.50
CA ASN A 301 -3.36 24.38 -20.51
C ASN A 301 -2.05 24.92 -19.93
N VAL A 302 -0.88 24.38 -20.34
CA VAL A 302 0.42 24.82 -19.82
C VAL A 302 1.44 24.99 -20.95
N ASP A 303 2.56 25.63 -20.64
CA ASP A 303 3.68 25.76 -21.57
C ASP A 303 4.38 24.40 -21.83
N GLU A 304 5.08 24.29 -22.96
CA GLU A 304 5.74 23.06 -23.38
C GLU A 304 6.75 22.53 -22.34
N SER A 305 7.49 23.43 -21.66
CA SER A 305 8.49 23.02 -20.68
C SER A 305 7.85 22.38 -19.44
N THR A 306 6.74 22.94 -18.96
CA THR A 306 5.96 22.37 -17.85
C THR A 306 5.35 21.02 -18.25
N TYR A 307 4.78 20.91 -19.45
CA TYR A 307 4.22 19.66 -19.96
C TYR A 307 5.28 18.55 -20.05
N LEU A 308 6.45 18.84 -20.65
CA LEU A 308 7.53 17.87 -20.77
C LEU A 308 8.04 17.41 -19.40
N ARG A 309 8.19 18.33 -18.44
CA ARG A 309 8.61 18.00 -17.08
C ARG A 309 7.65 17.03 -16.39
N GLN A 310 6.34 17.27 -16.47
CA GLN A 310 5.35 16.37 -15.86
C GLN A 310 5.27 15.03 -16.61
N THR A 311 5.38 15.05 -17.94
CA THR A 311 5.40 13.84 -18.76
C THR A 311 6.55 12.91 -18.39
N GLN A 312 7.75 13.46 -18.12
CA GLN A 312 8.89 12.64 -17.66
C GLN A 312 8.62 11.99 -16.30
N LYS A 313 7.96 12.68 -15.37
CA LYS A 313 7.57 12.10 -14.08
C LYS A 313 6.54 10.99 -14.25
N VAL A 314 5.53 11.19 -15.11
CA VAL A 314 4.53 10.15 -15.43
C VAL A 314 5.19 8.95 -16.12
N LYS A 315 6.17 9.18 -16.99
CA LYS A 315 6.93 8.09 -17.63
C LYS A 315 7.55 7.17 -16.58
N THR A 316 8.12 7.70 -15.50
CA THR A 316 8.67 6.88 -14.40
C THR A 316 7.61 5.97 -13.76
N LEU A 317 6.38 6.45 -13.57
CA LEU A 317 5.28 5.65 -13.02
C LEU A 317 4.86 4.48 -13.94
N LEU A 318 5.02 4.68 -15.26
CA LEU A 318 4.60 3.76 -16.31
C LEU A 318 5.75 2.91 -16.85
N GLU A 319 6.99 3.13 -16.41
CA GLU A 319 8.16 2.44 -16.96
C GLU A 319 8.07 0.93 -16.64
N PRO A 320 7.97 0.03 -17.65
CA PRO A 320 7.81 -1.40 -17.42
C PRO A 320 8.98 -2.02 -16.66
N THR A 321 10.21 -1.52 -16.86
CA THR A 321 11.39 -2.01 -16.12
C THR A 321 11.51 -1.38 -14.72
N GLY A 322 10.61 -0.46 -14.37
CA GLY A 322 10.58 0.25 -13.10
C GLY A 322 9.27 0.01 -12.35
N MET A 323 8.65 1.10 -11.88
CA MET A 323 7.43 1.03 -11.06
C MET A 323 6.25 0.42 -11.83
N GLY A 324 6.21 0.58 -13.16
CA GLY A 324 5.09 0.17 -13.98
C GLY A 324 4.75 -1.33 -13.91
N ASP A 325 5.76 -2.20 -13.76
CA ASP A 325 5.57 -3.65 -13.64
C ASP A 325 5.90 -4.19 -12.24
N ARG A 326 6.82 -3.56 -11.50
CA ARG A 326 7.16 -3.97 -10.13
C ARG A 326 5.98 -3.85 -9.16
N PHE A 327 5.19 -2.79 -9.33
CA PHE A 327 3.95 -2.62 -8.59
C PHE A 327 2.81 -3.34 -9.29
N LYS A 328 2.04 -4.07 -8.49
CA LYS A 328 0.79 -4.70 -8.92
C LYS A 328 -0.36 -4.04 -8.20
N ILE A 329 -1.53 -4.18 -8.82
CA ILE A 329 -2.77 -3.67 -8.26
C ILE A 329 -3.73 -4.80 -7.95
N ILE A 330 -4.53 -4.59 -6.92
CA ILE A 330 -5.79 -5.31 -6.73
C ILE A 330 -6.91 -4.28 -6.64
N ASN A 331 -7.94 -4.45 -7.47
CA ASN A 331 -9.17 -3.67 -7.41
C ASN A 331 -10.33 -4.61 -7.11
N VAL A 332 -11.05 -4.37 -6.02
CA VAL A 332 -12.14 -5.22 -5.54
C VAL A 332 -13.41 -4.42 -5.35
N ARG A 333 -14.53 -4.93 -5.85
CA ARG A 333 -15.86 -4.34 -5.65
C ARG A 333 -16.72 -5.24 -4.76
N LYS A 334 -17.29 -4.65 -3.72
CA LYS A 334 -18.29 -5.27 -2.84
C LYS A 334 -19.69 -4.76 -3.12
#